data_AF-A0A8H5XMH1-F1
#
_entry.id   AF-A0A8H5XMH1-F1
#
_cell.length_a   1.000
_cell.length_b   1.000
_cell.length_c   1.000
_cell.angle_alpha   90.00
_cell.angle_beta   90.00
_cell.angle_gamma   90.00
#
_symmetry.space_group_name_H-M   'P 1'
#
loop_
_entity.id
_entity.type
_entity.pdbx_description
1 polymer ?
#
loop_
_entity_poly.entity_id
_entity_poly.type
_entity_poly.pdbx_seq_one_letter_code
_entity_poly.pdbx_strand_id
1 'polypeptide(L)'
;MASHLYAKPSHSGHLQHWGSVQYPISQTMNAKAQQVKTKLLLSFFSIMSGDAQLVSETLQSNGFYIIAHRYALDYTPAQQAEMDAMSWPEWVEHEAWRRALGASFILSTLAMVLYDVSPVIGMARDFQMQPIANEDEWSSSSPEEWRKHCSGNAEERKRLGNRTLRDILADIMMPQPRASGNYSVSLFSAYVLMHAVIVHIWQRFQISEAVCEPWRSFDGVRNGDSLSAALWNRTLESLARCRLFLHKDRAKQSRTEAQTTELWPPFDHNAILCIAYARLYRPLSASLYLSFTDSVQSDLFACATPYVMENLERRRSLSEVTAECLDSLKLPSDVGHLLVGKKTSFKLGVEHAIAGFESALLVTKWTHHVEMDLVRNTPIHPKEQKLFNNVKELLIDAEYDLTESISVAAGVARTWSWYLKGAWFWGITPRMGDILEQLAKTFEQVRKTNRRQSMIEAEFGQ
;
A
#
# COMPACT_ATOMS: atom_id res chain seq x y z
N MET A 1 2.01 -8.14 -10.00
CA MET A 1 2.80 -7.31 -10.95
C MET A 1 3.38 -8.12 -12.10
N ALA A 2 4.14 -9.21 -11.85
CA ALA A 2 4.77 -10.01 -12.93
C ALA A 2 3.76 -10.65 -13.91
N SER A 3 2.64 -11.20 -13.43
CA SER A 3 1.60 -11.84 -14.27
C SER A 3 0.91 -10.89 -15.27
N HIS A 4 0.90 -9.58 -14.99
CA HIS A 4 0.25 -8.56 -15.84
C HIS A 4 1.23 -7.86 -16.79
N LEU A 5 2.54 -8.16 -16.71
CA LEU A 5 3.60 -7.48 -17.46
C LEU A 5 4.29 -8.37 -18.52
N TYR A 6 4.03 -9.68 -18.55
CA TYR A 6 4.62 -10.57 -19.55
C TYR A 6 3.87 -10.52 -20.88
N ALA A 7 4.60 -10.17 -21.95
CA ALA A 7 4.20 -10.40 -23.33
C ALA A 7 4.77 -11.73 -23.84
N LYS A 8 4.01 -12.43 -24.70
CA LYS A 8 4.40 -13.65 -25.42
C LYS A 8 5.64 -13.37 -26.31
N PRO A 9 6.54 -14.35 -26.51
CA PRO A 9 7.74 -14.13 -27.32
C PRO A 9 7.37 -14.13 -28.82
N SER A 10 7.78 -13.09 -29.55
CA SER A 10 7.94 -13.14 -31.00
C SER A 10 9.43 -13.01 -31.33
N HIS A 11 9.94 -13.99 -32.07
CA HIS A 11 11.32 -14.03 -32.53
C HIS A 11 11.51 -13.13 -33.75
N SER A 12 12.49 -12.22 -33.69
CA SER A 12 13.45 -11.97 -34.77
C SER A 12 14.53 -11.00 -34.28
N GLY A 13 15.77 -11.47 -34.19
CA GLY A 13 16.92 -10.63 -33.86
C GLY A 13 17.45 -9.90 -35.09
N HIS A 14 17.88 -8.66 -34.91
CA HIS A 14 19.01 -8.07 -35.64
C HIS A 14 19.57 -6.87 -34.85
N LEU A 15 20.84 -6.98 -34.47
CA LEU A 15 21.68 -5.87 -34.02
C LEU A 15 22.29 -5.21 -35.25
N GLN A 16 22.12 -3.90 -35.44
CA GLN A 16 23.01 -3.10 -36.31
C GLN A 16 23.03 -1.61 -35.97
N HIS A 17 24.15 -0.99 -36.37
CA HIS A 17 24.76 0.26 -35.92
C HIS A 17 23.94 1.54 -36.12
N TRP A 18 24.24 2.53 -35.26
CA TRP A 18 23.69 3.88 -35.23
C TRP A 18 24.18 4.74 -36.41
N GLY A 19 23.25 5.12 -37.29
CA GLY A 19 23.37 6.19 -38.27
C GLY A 19 21.98 6.79 -38.47
N SER A 20 21.90 8.12 -38.53
CA SER A 20 20.68 8.92 -38.58
C SER A 20 19.65 8.43 -39.62
N VAL A 21 18.66 7.67 -39.15
CA VAL A 21 17.45 7.32 -39.89
C VAL A 21 16.27 7.77 -39.04
N GLN A 22 15.42 8.64 -39.58
CA GLN A 22 14.14 8.98 -38.97
C GLN A 22 13.25 7.73 -38.99
N TYR A 23 13.18 7.04 -37.85
CA TYR A 23 12.25 5.93 -37.67
C TYR A 23 10.81 6.46 -37.60
N PRO A 24 9.82 5.73 -38.14
CA PRO A 24 8.41 6.05 -37.92
C PRO A 24 8.11 6.20 -36.43
N ILE A 25 7.24 7.16 -36.07
CA ILE A 25 6.85 7.46 -34.69
C ILE A 25 6.36 6.19 -33.94
N SER A 26 5.73 5.26 -34.65
CA SER A 26 5.28 3.96 -34.10
C SER A 26 6.42 3.04 -33.66
N GLN A 27 7.52 2.95 -34.43
CA GLN A 27 8.68 2.11 -34.08
C GLN A 27 9.46 2.68 -32.89
N THR A 28 9.57 4.01 -32.80
CA THR A 28 10.19 4.66 -31.64
C THR A 28 9.36 4.55 -30.37
N MET A 29 8.02 4.54 -30.46
CA MET A 29 7.15 4.28 -29.30
C MET A 29 7.26 2.84 -28.79
N ASN A 30 7.33 1.85 -29.68
CA ASN A 30 7.49 0.44 -29.25
C ASN A 30 8.82 0.25 -28.50
N ALA A 31 9.92 0.79 -29.03
CA ALA A 31 11.22 0.77 -28.35
C ALA A 31 11.18 1.46 -26.97
N LYS A 32 10.52 2.61 -26.86
CA LYS A 32 10.34 3.32 -25.57
C LYS A 32 9.45 2.52 -24.60
N ALA A 33 8.38 1.91 -25.09
CA ALA A 33 7.49 1.07 -24.28
C ALA A 33 8.24 -0.12 -23.69
N GLN A 34 9.09 -0.78 -24.49
CA GLN A 34 9.91 -1.89 -24.03
C GLN A 34 10.97 -1.46 -23.00
N GLN A 35 11.59 -0.29 -23.18
CA GLN A 35 12.51 0.28 -22.21
C GLN A 35 11.83 0.55 -20.86
N VAL A 36 10.61 1.12 -20.87
CA VAL A 36 9.85 1.38 -19.65
C VAL A 36 9.44 0.08 -18.96
N LYS A 37 8.93 -0.91 -19.69
CA LYS A 37 8.60 -2.24 -19.14
C LYS A 37 9.83 -2.89 -18.48
N THR A 38 10.97 -2.85 -19.16
CA THR A 38 12.24 -3.41 -18.65
C THR A 38 12.70 -2.69 -17.40
N LYS A 39 12.76 -1.35 -17.44
CA LYS A 39 13.18 -0.55 -16.30
C LYS A 39 12.24 -0.71 -15.11
N LEU A 40 10.93 -0.82 -15.35
CA LEU A 40 9.92 -1.08 -14.33
C LEU A 40 10.22 -2.36 -13.55
N LEU A 41 10.53 -3.47 -14.24
CA LEU A 41 10.87 -4.74 -13.59
C LEU A 41 12.16 -4.63 -12.77
N LEU A 42 13.19 -3.98 -13.32
CA LEU A 42 14.46 -3.76 -12.62
C LEU A 42 14.30 -2.87 -11.39
N SER A 43 13.54 -1.77 -11.52
CA SER A 43 13.24 -0.88 -10.40
C SER A 43 12.40 -1.59 -9.34
N PHE A 44 11.43 -2.41 -9.72
CA PHE A 44 10.65 -3.18 -8.77
C PHE A 44 11.53 -4.16 -7.98
N PHE A 45 12.39 -4.92 -8.67
CA PHE A 45 13.35 -5.80 -8.03
C PHE A 45 14.25 -5.03 -7.06
N SER A 46 14.81 -3.91 -7.53
CA SER A 46 15.68 -3.05 -6.73
C SER A 46 15.00 -2.55 -5.45
N ILE A 47 13.81 -1.95 -5.54
CA ILE A 47 13.13 -1.41 -4.36
C ILE A 47 12.67 -2.49 -3.36
N MET A 48 12.56 -3.74 -3.81
CA MET A 48 12.19 -4.89 -2.96
C MET A 48 13.40 -5.73 -2.51
N SER A 49 14.59 -5.42 -3.01
CA SER A 49 15.81 -6.22 -2.78
C SER A 49 16.34 -6.10 -1.36
N GLY A 50 16.02 -5.00 -0.66
CA GLY A 50 16.69 -4.67 0.60
C GLY A 50 18.17 -4.32 0.41
N ASP A 51 18.63 -4.01 -0.81
CA ASP A 51 19.97 -3.47 -1.06
C ASP A 51 19.90 -1.94 -1.10
N ALA A 52 20.56 -1.30 -0.13
CA ALA A 52 20.57 0.15 0.02
C ALA A 52 21.12 0.88 -1.23
N GLN A 53 22.13 0.32 -1.90
CA GLN A 53 22.73 0.93 -3.07
C GLN A 53 21.77 0.86 -4.26
N LEU A 54 21.20 -0.33 -4.53
CA LEU A 54 20.24 -0.51 -5.63
C LEU A 54 19.03 0.41 -5.45
N VAL A 55 18.51 0.48 -4.21
CA VAL A 55 17.40 1.37 -3.85
C VAL A 55 17.76 2.82 -4.15
N SER A 56 18.91 3.30 -3.66
CA SER A 56 19.37 4.67 -3.88
C SER A 56 19.49 5.02 -5.36
N GLU A 57 20.17 4.19 -6.15
CA GLU A 57 20.31 4.37 -7.60
C GLU A 57 18.94 4.40 -8.31
N THR A 58 18.03 3.54 -7.89
CA THR A 58 16.68 3.47 -8.47
C THR A 58 15.90 4.74 -8.17
N LEU A 59 15.91 5.20 -6.92
CA LEU A 59 15.22 6.41 -6.47
C LEU A 59 15.77 7.66 -7.17
N GLN A 60 17.09 7.76 -7.37
CA GLN A 60 17.71 8.85 -8.14
C GLN A 60 17.24 8.88 -9.60
N SER A 61 16.93 7.71 -10.16
CA SER A 61 16.50 7.57 -11.55
C SER A 61 14.99 7.74 -11.78
N ASN A 62 14.22 8.13 -10.75
CA ASN A 62 12.76 8.26 -10.78
C ASN A 62 12.25 9.25 -11.83
N GLY A 63 13.05 10.26 -12.21
CA GLY A 63 12.71 11.22 -13.27
C GLY A 63 12.37 10.56 -14.62
N PHE A 64 12.89 9.37 -14.88
CA PHE A 64 12.54 8.56 -16.06
C PHE A 64 11.03 8.29 -16.15
N TYR A 65 10.39 7.91 -15.04
CA TYR A 65 8.96 7.56 -15.03
C TYR A 65 8.07 8.80 -15.21
N ILE A 66 8.48 9.96 -14.67
CA ILE A 66 7.78 11.23 -14.91
C ILE A 66 7.73 11.53 -16.41
N ILE A 67 8.88 11.43 -17.08
CA ILE A 67 8.98 11.73 -18.51
C ILE A 67 8.15 10.72 -19.32
N ALA A 68 8.20 9.43 -18.97
CA ALA A 68 7.38 8.40 -19.62
C ALA A 68 5.87 8.67 -19.50
N HIS A 69 5.39 9.06 -18.31
CA HIS A 69 3.99 9.44 -18.09
C HIS A 69 3.59 10.68 -18.88
N ARG A 70 4.43 11.72 -18.91
CA ARG A 70 4.16 12.93 -19.70
C ARG A 70 4.05 12.62 -21.19
N TYR A 71 4.99 11.81 -21.72
CA TYR A 71 4.87 11.34 -23.10
C TYR A 71 3.60 10.54 -23.32
N ALA A 72 3.16 9.70 -22.39
CA ALA A 72 1.90 8.98 -22.58
C ALA A 72 0.68 9.90 -22.66
N LEU A 73 0.62 10.95 -21.83
CA LEU A 73 -0.50 11.90 -21.81
C LEU A 73 -0.67 12.66 -23.14
N ASP A 74 0.43 12.99 -23.81
CA ASP A 74 0.38 13.69 -25.10
C ASP A 74 -0.19 12.81 -26.24
N TYR A 75 -0.14 11.48 -26.11
CA TYR A 75 -0.56 10.53 -27.15
C TYR A 75 -1.93 9.90 -26.86
N THR A 76 -2.41 9.96 -25.61
CA THR A 76 -3.67 9.31 -25.18
C THR A 76 -4.94 9.87 -25.86
N PRO A 77 -5.12 11.20 -26.07
CA PRO A 77 -6.35 11.75 -26.66
C PRO A 77 -6.56 11.35 -28.13
N ALA A 78 -5.49 11.18 -28.90
CA ALA A 78 -5.56 10.79 -30.31
C ALA A 78 -5.92 9.30 -30.49
N GLN A 79 -5.43 8.43 -29.60
CA GLN A 79 -5.63 6.97 -29.68
C GLN A 79 -7.01 6.52 -29.16
N GLN A 80 -7.62 7.29 -28.25
CA GLN A 80 -8.90 6.95 -27.65
C GLN A 80 -10.07 6.98 -28.66
N ALA A 81 -10.00 7.86 -29.67
CA ALA A 81 -10.98 7.95 -30.75
C ALA A 81 -10.84 6.80 -31.79
N GLU A 82 -9.70 6.10 -31.77
CA GLU A 82 -9.37 5.03 -32.72
C GLU A 82 -9.46 3.63 -32.11
N MET A 83 -9.76 3.50 -30.80
CA MET A 83 -9.84 2.19 -30.12
C MET A 83 -10.85 1.23 -30.75
N ASP A 84 -11.99 1.74 -31.23
CA ASP A 84 -13.02 0.91 -31.88
C ASP A 84 -12.61 0.44 -33.29
N ALA A 85 -11.59 1.06 -33.89
CA ALA A 85 -11.05 0.73 -35.21
C ALA A 85 -9.72 -0.04 -35.15
N MET A 86 -9.17 -0.25 -33.94
CA MET A 86 -7.83 -0.81 -33.75
C MET A 86 -7.80 -2.32 -34.00
N SER A 87 -6.74 -2.80 -34.65
CA SER A 87 -6.52 -4.25 -34.77
C SER A 87 -6.11 -4.86 -33.42
N TRP A 88 -6.34 -6.16 -33.22
CA TRP A 88 -5.99 -6.83 -31.97
C TRP A 88 -4.50 -6.65 -31.58
N PRO A 89 -3.51 -6.80 -32.48
CA PRO A 89 -2.11 -6.57 -32.14
C PRO A 89 -1.80 -5.12 -31.71
N GLU A 90 -2.39 -4.13 -32.38
CA GLU A 90 -2.24 -2.72 -32.01
C GLU A 90 -2.88 -2.44 -30.65
N TRP A 91 -4.04 -3.05 -30.37
CA TRP A 91 -4.72 -2.95 -29.09
C TRP A 91 -3.89 -3.54 -27.97
N VAL A 92 -3.27 -4.71 -28.19
CA VAL A 92 -2.39 -5.34 -27.20
C VAL A 92 -1.23 -4.42 -26.85
N GLU A 93 -0.58 -3.78 -27.83
CA GLU A 93 0.52 -2.85 -27.56
C GLU A 93 0.07 -1.60 -26.81
N HIS A 94 -1.07 -1.04 -27.20
CA HIS A 94 -1.66 0.12 -26.53
C HIS A 94 -2.03 -0.21 -25.07
N GLU A 95 -2.69 -1.33 -24.84
CA GLU A 95 -3.09 -1.78 -23.51
C GLU A 95 -1.89 -2.16 -22.64
N ALA A 96 -0.86 -2.78 -23.22
CA ALA A 96 0.39 -3.08 -22.54
C ALA A 96 1.07 -1.79 -22.03
N TRP A 97 1.01 -0.72 -22.82
CA TRP A 97 1.52 0.59 -22.42
C TRP A 97 0.72 1.20 -21.27
N ARG A 98 -0.61 1.17 -21.32
CA ARG A 98 -1.48 1.65 -20.23
C ARG A 98 -1.24 0.88 -18.93
N ARG A 99 -1.11 -0.45 -19.00
CA ARG A 99 -0.77 -1.31 -17.86
C ARG A 99 0.62 -0.98 -17.30
N ALA A 100 1.62 -0.72 -18.15
CA ALA A 100 2.95 -0.29 -17.70
C ALA A 100 2.93 1.06 -16.96
N LEU A 101 2.11 2.02 -17.42
CA LEU A 101 1.92 3.30 -16.73
C LEU A 101 1.29 3.12 -15.36
N GLY A 102 0.19 2.35 -15.26
CA GLY A 102 -0.43 2.00 -13.99
C GLY A 102 0.55 1.30 -13.04
N ALA A 103 1.33 0.36 -13.56
CA ALA A 103 2.35 -0.37 -12.79
C ALA A 103 3.49 0.55 -12.30
N SER A 104 3.94 1.51 -13.10
CA SER A 104 4.93 2.51 -12.64
C SER A 104 4.38 3.44 -11.56
N PHE A 105 3.08 3.75 -11.59
CA PHE A 105 2.42 4.48 -10.50
C PHE A 105 2.38 3.68 -9.20
N ILE A 106 2.05 2.38 -9.29
CA ILE A 106 2.10 1.45 -8.17
C ILE A 106 3.52 1.39 -7.59
N LEU A 107 4.54 1.23 -8.45
CA LEU A 107 5.95 1.25 -8.04
C LEU A 107 6.29 2.53 -7.26
N SER A 108 5.89 3.70 -7.78
CA SER A 108 6.12 4.98 -7.10
C SER A 108 5.41 5.05 -5.75
N THR A 109 4.21 4.47 -5.64
CA THR A 109 3.45 4.45 -4.38
C THR A 109 4.13 3.53 -3.37
N LEU A 110 4.60 2.36 -3.79
CA LEU A 110 5.34 1.44 -2.93
C LEU A 110 6.66 2.05 -2.45
N ALA A 111 7.38 2.75 -3.32
CA ALA A 111 8.58 3.48 -2.93
C ALA A 111 8.28 4.57 -1.89
N MET A 112 7.19 5.33 -2.08
CA MET A 112 6.73 6.33 -1.11
C MET A 112 6.41 5.70 0.25
N VAL A 113 5.73 4.55 0.27
CA VAL A 113 5.42 3.86 1.52
C VAL A 113 6.71 3.33 2.17
N LEU A 114 7.52 2.58 1.46
CA LEU A 114 8.70 1.91 2.02
C LEU A 114 9.80 2.86 2.49
N TYR A 115 10.03 3.95 1.75
CA TYR A 115 11.20 4.82 1.95
C TYR A 115 10.83 6.24 2.33
N ASP A 116 9.54 6.52 2.55
CA ASP A 116 9.01 7.85 2.93
C ASP A 116 9.45 8.98 1.97
N VAL A 117 9.65 8.63 0.70
CA VAL A 117 9.94 9.59 -0.38
C VAL A 117 8.65 10.14 -0.99
N SER A 118 8.71 11.33 -1.58
CA SER A 118 7.55 11.87 -2.31
C SER A 118 7.17 10.97 -3.50
N PRO A 119 5.86 10.74 -3.75
CA PRO A 119 5.42 10.04 -4.94
C PRO A 119 5.79 10.86 -6.17
N VAL A 120 6.37 10.16 -7.15
CA VAL A 120 6.98 10.71 -8.36
C VAL A 120 5.91 11.10 -9.40
N ILE A 121 4.82 10.35 -9.41
CA ILE A 121 3.72 10.47 -10.38
C ILE A 121 2.53 11.13 -9.68
N GLY A 122 2.02 12.21 -10.28
CA GLY A 122 1.00 13.08 -9.72
C GLY A 122 -0.40 12.75 -10.22
N MET A 123 -1.25 12.32 -9.29
CA MET A 123 -2.66 11.98 -9.50
C MET A 123 -3.48 12.96 -10.35
N ALA A 124 -3.31 14.27 -10.16
CA ALA A 124 -4.13 15.27 -10.84
C ALA A 124 -3.90 15.35 -12.35
N ARG A 125 -2.70 14.97 -12.81
CA ARG A 125 -2.28 15.06 -14.22
C ARG A 125 -2.18 13.68 -14.88
N ASP A 126 -1.67 12.69 -14.16
CA ASP A 126 -1.29 11.41 -14.76
C ASP A 126 -2.46 10.40 -14.83
N PHE A 127 -3.58 10.68 -14.16
CA PHE A 127 -4.79 9.82 -14.14
C PHE A 127 -5.87 10.26 -15.12
N GLN A 128 -5.50 10.99 -16.17
CA GLN A 128 -6.42 11.45 -17.23
C GLN A 128 -6.79 10.34 -18.23
N MET A 129 -6.23 9.13 -18.08
CA MET A 129 -6.59 7.98 -18.91
C MET A 129 -7.91 7.34 -18.47
N GLN A 130 -8.62 6.71 -19.41
CA GLN A 130 -9.76 5.85 -19.10
C GLN A 130 -9.34 4.63 -18.26
N PRO A 131 -10.29 3.94 -17.58
CA PRO A 131 -10.03 2.67 -16.90
C PRO A 131 -9.39 1.63 -17.82
N ILE A 132 -8.38 0.96 -17.29
CA ILE A 132 -7.61 -0.10 -17.96
C ILE A 132 -8.54 -1.28 -18.27
N ALA A 133 -8.32 -1.98 -19.38
CA ALA A 133 -9.24 -3.03 -19.83
C ALA A 133 -9.30 -4.21 -18.86
N ASN A 134 -10.38 -5.00 -18.95
CA ASN A 134 -10.62 -6.17 -18.11
C ASN A 134 -9.60 -7.29 -18.38
N GLU A 135 -9.40 -8.18 -17.39
CA GLU A 135 -8.36 -9.23 -17.46
C GLU A 135 -8.69 -10.31 -18.51
N ASP A 136 -9.97 -10.55 -18.79
CA ASP A 136 -10.44 -11.45 -19.85
C ASP A 136 -10.07 -10.93 -21.26
N GLU A 137 -10.25 -9.64 -21.50
CA GLU A 137 -9.81 -8.99 -22.75
C GLU A 137 -8.28 -9.07 -22.89
N TRP A 138 -7.54 -8.81 -21.81
CA TRP A 138 -6.08 -8.85 -21.81
C TRP A 138 -5.50 -10.27 -21.98
N SER A 139 -6.13 -11.27 -21.36
CA SER A 139 -5.67 -12.67 -21.39
C SER A 139 -6.11 -13.45 -22.63
N SER A 140 -6.88 -12.81 -23.53
CA SER A 140 -7.36 -13.42 -24.77
C SER A 140 -6.18 -13.94 -25.61
N SER A 141 -6.29 -15.17 -26.11
CA SER A 141 -5.23 -15.82 -26.87
C SER A 141 -5.37 -15.70 -28.37
N SER A 142 -6.53 -15.26 -28.86
CA SER A 142 -6.77 -14.96 -30.28
C SER A 142 -7.59 -13.67 -30.48
N PRO A 143 -7.54 -13.07 -31.68
CA PRO A 143 -8.39 -11.92 -32.03
C PRO A 143 -9.90 -12.18 -31.89
N GLU A 144 -10.35 -13.41 -32.16
CA GLU A 144 -11.77 -13.80 -32.08
C GLU A 144 -12.24 -13.82 -30.63
N GLU A 145 -11.42 -14.39 -29.75
CA GLU A 145 -11.67 -14.43 -28.30
C GLU A 145 -11.70 -13.01 -27.72
N TRP A 146 -10.73 -12.18 -28.10
CA TRP A 146 -10.68 -10.77 -27.71
C TRP A 146 -11.95 -10.01 -28.13
N ARG A 147 -12.38 -10.13 -29.40
CA ARG A 147 -13.62 -9.49 -29.88
C ARG A 147 -14.86 -9.94 -29.10
N LYS A 148 -14.93 -11.22 -28.72
CA LYS A 148 -16.00 -11.76 -27.90
C LYS A 148 -16.02 -11.11 -26.51
N HIS A 149 -14.87 -11.01 -25.84
CA HIS A 149 -14.78 -10.34 -24.53
C HIS A 149 -15.07 -8.84 -24.63
N CYS A 150 -14.55 -8.12 -25.64
CA CYS A 150 -14.89 -6.72 -25.86
C CYS A 150 -16.40 -6.52 -26.06
N SER A 151 -17.07 -7.43 -26.78
CA SER A 151 -18.52 -7.38 -26.98
C SER A 151 -19.29 -7.65 -25.69
N GLY A 152 -18.84 -8.60 -24.87
CA GLY A 152 -19.42 -8.90 -23.56
C GLY A 152 -19.30 -7.73 -22.58
N ASN A 153 -18.19 -6.99 -22.65
CA ASN A 153 -17.90 -5.85 -21.77
C ASN A 153 -18.42 -4.51 -22.32
N ALA A 154 -19.04 -4.48 -23.51
CA ALA A 154 -19.46 -3.26 -24.19
C ALA A 154 -20.48 -2.45 -23.36
N GLU A 155 -21.42 -3.11 -22.69
CA GLU A 155 -22.42 -2.42 -21.85
C GLU A 155 -21.81 -1.79 -20.59
N GLU A 156 -20.81 -2.44 -19.99
CA GLU A 156 -20.06 -1.86 -18.88
C GLU A 156 -19.23 -0.65 -19.34
N ARG A 157 -18.56 -0.76 -20.48
CA ARG A 157 -17.82 0.35 -21.11
C ARG A 157 -18.72 1.54 -21.42
N LYS A 158 -19.94 1.30 -21.92
CA LYS A 158 -20.96 2.37 -22.12
C LYS A 158 -21.35 3.04 -20.80
N ARG A 159 -21.53 2.28 -19.71
CA ARG A 159 -21.84 2.83 -18.38
C ARG A 159 -20.69 3.68 -17.82
N LEU A 160 -19.45 3.25 -18.04
CA LEU A 160 -18.24 4.01 -17.70
C LEU A 160 -18.14 5.30 -18.52
N GLY A 161 -18.54 5.27 -19.80
CA GLY A 161 -18.46 6.42 -20.69
C GLY A 161 -17.03 6.93 -20.82
N ASN A 162 -16.87 8.26 -20.89
CA ASN A 162 -15.56 8.90 -21.02
C ASN A 162 -14.89 9.21 -19.66
N ARG A 163 -15.30 8.53 -18.59
CA ARG A 163 -14.70 8.76 -17.26
C ARG A 163 -13.23 8.37 -17.26
N THR A 164 -12.43 9.19 -16.61
CA THR A 164 -11.02 8.90 -16.36
C THR A 164 -10.84 8.21 -15.01
N LEU A 165 -9.67 7.60 -14.78
CA LEU A 165 -9.31 7.09 -13.44
C LEU A 165 -9.39 8.19 -12.38
N ARG A 166 -9.09 9.44 -12.75
CA ARG A 166 -9.24 10.62 -11.87
C ARG A 166 -10.70 10.87 -11.49
N ASP A 167 -11.62 10.76 -12.44
CA ASP A 167 -13.06 10.96 -12.17
C ASP A 167 -13.58 9.90 -11.22
N ILE A 168 -13.19 8.65 -11.45
CA ILE A 168 -13.58 7.52 -10.59
C ILE A 168 -13.00 7.68 -9.19
N LEU A 169 -11.73 8.09 -9.07
CA LEU A 169 -11.14 8.39 -7.76
C LEU A 169 -11.92 9.50 -7.04
N ALA A 170 -12.33 10.55 -7.76
CA ALA A 170 -13.15 11.61 -7.18
C ALA A 170 -14.51 11.09 -6.69
N ASP A 171 -15.16 10.20 -7.45
CA ASP A 171 -16.42 9.57 -7.05
C ASP A 171 -16.27 8.71 -5.79
N ILE A 172 -15.16 7.97 -5.65
CA ILE A 172 -14.87 7.16 -4.45
C ILE A 172 -14.57 8.07 -3.25
N MET A 173 -13.77 9.13 -3.46
CA MET A 173 -13.22 9.95 -2.39
C MET A 173 -14.14 11.09 -1.93
N MET A 174 -15.21 11.42 -2.66
CA MET A 174 -16.14 12.50 -2.29
C MET A 174 -17.49 11.95 -1.77
N PRO A 175 -18.14 12.61 -0.78
CA PRO A 175 -19.44 12.19 -0.26
C PRO A 175 -20.58 12.27 -1.29
N GLN A 176 -20.48 13.23 -2.21
CA GLN A 176 -21.39 13.39 -3.33
C GLN A 176 -20.62 12.99 -4.60
N PRO A 177 -20.79 11.76 -5.11
CA PRO A 177 -20.16 11.36 -6.36
C PRO A 177 -20.69 12.26 -7.48
N ARG A 178 -19.82 12.61 -8.43
CA ARG A 178 -20.16 13.51 -9.54
C ARG A 178 -21.19 12.89 -10.47
N ALA A 179 -21.28 11.56 -10.47
CA ALA A 179 -22.31 10.83 -11.17
C ALA A 179 -22.93 9.74 -10.29
N SER A 180 -24.26 9.63 -10.35
CA SER A 180 -24.96 8.44 -9.87
C SER A 180 -24.78 7.34 -10.90
N GLY A 181 -23.86 6.40 -10.65
CA GLY A 181 -23.49 5.41 -11.66
C GLY A 181 -23.20 4.03 -11.06
N ASN A 182 -24.06 3.07 -11.38
CA ASN A 182 -23.75 1.64 -11.24
C ASN A 182 -22.72 1.22 -12.31
N TYR A 183 -21.47 1.65 -12.15
CA TYR A 183 -20.35 1.16 -12.95
C TYR A 183 -19.46 0.22 -12.11
N SER A 184 -18.61 -0.52 -12.79
CA SER A 184 -17.52 -1.31 -12.22
C SER A 184 -16.27 -1.04 -13.05
N VAL A 185 -15.11 -1.35 -12.48
CA VAL A 185 -13.83 -1.20 -13.17
C VAL A 185 -13.12 -2.54 -13.20
N SER A 186 -12.14 -2.67 -14.08
CA SER A 186 -11.26 -3.84 -14.10
C SER A 186 -10.50 -3.98 -12.78
N LEU A 187 -10.11 -5.21 -12.44
CA LEU A 187 -9.31 -5.52 -11.25
C LEU A 187 -8.04 -4.67 -11.17
N PHE A 188 -7.33 -4.52 -12.29
CA PHE A 188 -6.12 -3.71 -12.36
C PHE A 188 -6.42 -2.21 -12.21
N SER A 189 -7.55 -1.71 -12.74
CA SER A 189 -7.97 -0.32 -12.49
C SER A 189 -8.28 -0.08 -11.01
N ALA A 190 -9.05 -0.98 -10.36
CA ALA A 190 -9.31 -0.90 -8.93
C ALA A 190 -8.00 -0.93 -8.12
N TYR A 191 -7.04 -1.73 -8.56
CA TYR A 191 -5.71 -1.82 -7.94
C TYR A 191 -4.95 -0.48 -8.00
N VAL A 192 -4.84 0.11 -9.20
CA VAL A 192 -4.24 1.43 -9.40
C VAL A 192 -4.98 2.51 -8.58
N LEU A 193 -6.31 2.45 -8.52
CA LEU A 193 -7.13 3.37 -7.73
C LEU A 193 -6.88 3.25 -6.22
N MET A 194 -6.68 2.05 -5.66
CA MET A 194 -6.35 1.91 -4.24
C MET A 194 -4.96 2.45 -3.90
N HIS A 195 -3.97 2.28 -4.79
CA HIS A 195 -2.69 2.95 -4.64
C HIS A 195 -2.83 4.48 -4.71
N ALA A 196 -3.73 4.99 -5.54
CA ALA A 196 -4.04 6.41 -5.60
C ALA A 196 -4.67 6.94 -4.31
N VAL A 197 -5.50 6.14 -3.63
CA VAL A 197 -6.05 6.46 -2.32
C VAL A 197 -4.93 6.60 -1.29
N ILE A 198 -3.94 5.71 -1.28
CA ILE A 198 -2.75 5.83 -0.41
C ILE A 198 -2.02 7.16 -0.66
N VAL A 199 -1.72 7.47 -1.93
CA VAL A 199 -1.03 8.73 -2.31
C VAL A 199 -1.82 9.96 -1.89
N HIS A 200 -3.15 9.96 -2.10
CA HIS A 200 -4.01 11.07 -1.71
C HIS A 200 -4.00 11.30 -0.19
N ILE A 201 -4.10 10.21 0.58
CA ILE A 201 -4.02 10.27 2.04
C ILE A 201 -2.68 10.88 2.46
N TRP A 202 -1.57 10.35 1.95
CA TRP A 202 -0.24 10.90 2.23
C TRP A 202 -0.17 12.41 1.91
N GLN A 203 -0.67 12.85 0.75
CA GLN A 203 -0.69 14.27 0.36
C GLN A 203 -1.51 15.13 1.31
N ARG A 204 -2.70 14.67 1.74
CA ARG A 204 -3.53 15.40 2.71
C ARG A 204 -2.81 15.62 4.03
N PHE A 205 -2.12 14.60 4.54
CA PHE A 205 -1.39 14.70 5.80
C PHE A 205 -0.13 15.56 5.68
N GLN A 206 0.59 15.49 4.57
CA GLN A 206 1.74 16.37 4.31
C GLN A 206 1.32 17.86 4.29
N ILE A 207 0.18 18.18 3.66
CA ILE A 207 -0.37 19.55 3.69
C ILE A 207 -0.78 19.94 5.11
N SER A 208 -1.41 19.03 5.85
CA SER A 208 -1.79 19.29 7.24
C SER A 208 -0.58 19.56 8.14
N GLU A 209 0.49 18.78 8.03
CA GLU A 209 1.74 18.99 8.79
C GLU A 209 2.43 20.32 8.44
N ALA A 210 2.26 20.82 7.21
CA ALA A 210 2.85 22.09 6.78
C ALA A 210 2.05 23.33 7.22
N VAL A 211 0.74 23.18 7.48
CA VAL A 211 -0.19 24.30 7.72
C VAL A 211 -0.66 24.37 9.18
N CYS A 212 -0.70 23.25 9.88
CA CYS A 212 -1.02 23.17 11.30
C CYS A 212 0.27 23.05 12.14
N GLU A 213 0.20 23.38 13.44
CA GLU A 213 1.21 22.91 14.40
C GLU A 213 1.38 21.38 14.23
N PRO A 214 2.58 20.81 14.51
CA PRO A 214 2.86 19.42 14.24
C PRO A 214 1.69 18.57 14.70
N TRP A 215 1.11 17.79 13.78
CA TRP A 215 -0.04 16.92 14.00
C TRP A 215 0.12 15.94 15.20
N ARG A 216 1.32 15.93 15.77
CA ARG A 216 1.90 15.16 16.86
C ARG A 216 1.66 15.78 18.25
N SER A 217 1.25 17.05 18.31
CA SER A 217 0.89 17.76 19.54
C SER A 217 -0.58 18.16 19.51
N PHE A 218 -1.48 17.20 19.71
CA PHE A 218 -2.89 17.50 19.98
C PHE A 218 -3.09 17.90 21.46
N ASP A 219 -2.33 18.87 21.93
CA ASP A 219 -2.71 19.57 23.15
C ASP A 219 -3.91 20.48 22.81
N GLY A 220 -5.11 19.94 23.00
CA GLY A 220 -6.39 20.62 22.81
C GLY A 220 -6.64 21.77 23.79
N VAL A 221 -5.61 22.49 24.23
CA VAL A 221 -5.72 23.62 25.18
C VAL A 221 -5.26 24.96 24.57
N ARG A 222 -4.80 24.99 23.32
CA ARG A 222 -4.66 26.26 22.58
C ARG A 222 -5.56 26.30 21.35
N ASN A 223 -6.86 26.54 21.59
CA ASN A 223 -7.86 27.02 20.64
C ASN A 223 -8.00 26.25 19.30
N GLY A 224 -8.92 25.28 19.26
CA GLY A 224 -9.83 25.13 18.12
C GLY A 224 -9.25 24.77 16.74
N ASP A 225 -8.44 23.72 16.63
CA ASP A 225 -7.98 23.24 15.31
C ASP A 225 -9.04 22.38 14.59
N SER A 226 -10.16 23.01 14.24
CA SER A 226 -11.31 22.40 13.53
C SER A 226 -10.94 21.74 12.20
N LEU A 227 -9.87 22.22 11.56
CA LEU A 227 -9.42 21.74 10.25
C LEU A 227 -8.82 20.33 10.32
N SER A 228 -7.92 20.07 11.28
CA SER A 228 -7.28 18.76 11.45
C SER A 228 -8.31 17.67 11.76
N ALA A 229 -9.24 17.95 12.67
CA ALA A 229 -10.35 17.04 12.99
C ALA A 229 -11.29 16.81 11.79
N ALA A 230 -11.60 17.87 11.02
CA ALA A 230 -12.43 17.74 9.82
C ALA A 230 -11.73 16.95 8.71
N LEU A 231 -10.43 17.16 8.50
CA LEU A 231 -9.62 16.40 7.53
C LEU A 231 -9.56 14.92 7.92
N TRP A 232 -9.38 14.62 9.19
CA TRP A 232 -9.38 13.26 9.72
C TRP A 232 -10.71 12.54 9.44
N ASN A 233 -11.83 13.11 9.89
CA ASN A 233 -13.16 12.52 9.73
C ASN A 233 -13.52 12.31 8.26
N ARG A 234 -13.27 13.33 7.41
CA ARG A 234 -13.49 13.21 5.95
C ARG A 234 -12.64 12.11 5.33
N THR A 235 -11.44 11.87 5.85
CA THR A 235 -10.56 10.82 5.33
C THR A 235 -11.04 9.43 5.74
N LEU A 236 -11.48 9.25 6.99
CA LEU A 236 -12.11 8.00 7.44
C LEU A 236 -13.37 7.66 6.63
N GLU A 237 -14.25 8.64 6.40
CA GLU A 237 -15.42 8.45 5.54
C GLU A 237 -15.03 8.07 4.11
N SER A 238 -13.92 8.63 3.60
CA SER A 238 -13.42 8.32 2.26
C SER A 238 -12.88 6.89 2.18
N LEU A 239 -12.15 6.44 3.18
CA LEU A 239 -11.67 5.06 3.29
C LEU A 239 -12.82 4.05 3.44
N ALA A 240 -13.84 4.38 4.22
CA ALA A 240 -15.06 3.56 4.33
C ALA A 240 -15.76 3.42 2.97
N ARG A 241 -15.85 4.51 2.19
CA ARG A 241 -16.36 4.48 0.81
C ARG A 241 -15.51 3.63 -0.13
N CYS A 242 -14.17 3.69 -0.01
CA CYS A 242 -13.26 2.81 -0.77
C CYS A 242 -13.55 1.34 -0.48
N ARG A 243 -13.76 0.97 0.79
CA ARG A 243 -14.10 -0.40 1.17
C ARG A 243 -15.41 -0.86 0.54
N LEU A 244 -16.45 -0.02 0.59
CA LEU A 244 -17.74 -0.32 -0.04
C LEU A 244 -17.63 -0.48 -1.56
N PHE A 245 -16.79 0.33 -2.20
CA PHE A 245 -16.49 0.21 -3.63
C PHE A 245 -15.87 -1.16 -3.96
N LEU A 246 -14.85 -1.58 -3.20
CA LEU A 246 -14.20 -2.88 -3.38
C LEU A 246 -15.15 -4.07 -3.16
N HIS A 247 -16.00 -4.02 -2.13
CA HIS A 247 -16.97 -5.09 -1.87
C HIS A 247 -18.02 -5.23 -2.98
N LYS A 248 -18.48 -4.11 -3.58
CA LYS A 248 -19.44 -4.14 -4.68
C LYS A 248 -18.87 -4.85 -5.92
N ASP A 249 -17.62 -4.59 -6.26
CA ASP A 249 -16.98 -5.19 -7.42
C ASP A 249 -16.65 -6.68 -7.18
N ARG A 250 -16.24 -7.05 -5.97
CA ARG A 250 -16.03 -8.46 -5.59
C ARG A 250 -17.31 -9.30 -5.66
N ALA A 251 -18.45 -8.76 -5.22
CA ALA A 251 -19.74 -9.45 -5.29
C ALA A 251 -20.19 -9.73 -6.74
N LYS A 252 -19.82 -8.87 -7.69
CA LYS A 252 -20.08 -9.10 -9.12
C LYS A 252 -19.15 -10.18 -9.70
N GLN A 253 -17.87 -10.17 -9.33
CA GLN A 253 -16.86 -11.12 -9.83
C GLN A 253 -17.13 -12.56 -9.37
N SER A 254 -17.52 -12.74 -8.10
CA SER A 254 -17.86 -14.07 -7.56
C SER A 254 -19.03 -14.78 -8.28
N ARG A 255 -19.90 -14.04 -8.97
CA ARG A 255 -20.97 -14.60 -9.81
C ARG A 255 -20.48 -15.10 -11.17
N THR A 256 -19.36 -14.56 -11.66
CA THR A 256 -18.77 -14.93 -12.95
C THR A 256 -17.74 -16.05 -12.79
N GLU A 257 -17.02 -16.10 -11.67
CA GLU A 257 -15.95 -17.06 -11.36
C GLU A 257 -16.42 -18.49 -11.02
N ALA A 258 -17.73 -18.72 -10.89
CA ALA A 258 -18.29 -20.06 -10.63
C ALA A 258 -18.06 -21.09 -11.77
N GLN A 259 -17.33 -20.72 -12.83
CA GLN A 259 -17.11 -21.54 -14.03
C GLN A 259 -15.64 -21.90 -14.33
N THR A 260 -14.65 -21.44 -13.54
CA THR A 260 -13.23 -21.82 -13.74
C THR A 260 -12.63 -22.40 -12.47
N THR A 261 -12.37 -23.71 -12.49
CA THR A 261 -11.97 -24.57 -11.35
C THR A 261 -10.51 -24.39 -10.88
N GLU A 262 -9.76 -23.46 -11.43
CA GLU A 262 -8.49 -23.01 -10.88
C GLU A 262 -8.46 -21.52 -11.06
N LEU A 263 -8.32 -20.70 -10.02
CA LEU A 263 -7.76 -19.34 -10.10
C LEU A 263 -7.68 -18.73 -8.69
N TRP A 264 -6.42 -18.55 -8.25
CA TRP A 264 -5.86 -17.66 -7.21
C TRP A 264 -6.83 -16.83 -6.34
N PRO A 265 -6.57 -16.66 -5.02
CA PRO A 265 -7.28 -15.62 -4.28
C PRO A 265 -6.90 -14.27 -4.91
N PRO A 266 -7.89 -13.45 -5.33
CA PRO A 266 -7.64 -12.22 -6.04
C PRO A 266 -6.80 -11.30 -5.16
N PHE A 267 -5.87 -10.58 -5.79
CA PHE A 267 -5.09 -9.49 -5.20
C PHE A 267 -5.92 -8.74 -4.16
N ASP A 268 -5.55 -8.84 -2.88
CA ASP A 268 -6.41 -8.31 -1.83
C ASP A 268 -6.29 -6.78 -1.76
N HIS A 269 -7.18 -6.08 -2.46
CA HIS A 269 -7.32 -4.63 -2.36
C HIS A 269 -7.51 -4.17 -0.91
N ASN A 270 -7.95 -5.04 0.01
CA ASN A 270 -8.03 -4.72 1.43
C ASN A 270 -6.65 -4.53 2.07
N ALA A 271 -5.61 -5.27 1.65
CA ALA A 271 -4.25 -5.06 2.16
C ALA A 271 -3.75 -3.64 1.81
N ILE A 272 -4.01 -3.19 0.57
CA ILE A 272 -3.67 -1.84 0.10
C ILE A 272 -4.47 -0.79 0.87
N LEU A 273 -5.77 -1.04 1.10
CA LEU A 273 -6.60 -0.16 1.88
C LEU A 273 -6.12 -0.07 3.34
N CYS A 274 -5.60 -1.17 3.91
CA CYS A 274 -5.02 -1.19 5.25
C CYS A 274 -3.72 -0.39 5.34
N ILE A 275 -2.87 -0.39 4.30
CA ILE A 275 -1.76 0.57 4.22
C ILE A 275 -2.29 2.00 4.31
N ALA A 276 -3.39 2.30 3.61
CA ALA A 276 -4.00 3.63 3.62
C ALA A 276 -4.58 4.02 5.01
N TYR A 277 -5.20 3.08 5.72
CA TYR A 277 -5.65 3.26 7.11
C TYR A 277 -4.48 3.46 8.06
N ALA A 278 -3.47 2.60 7.99
CA ALA A 278 -2.28 2.68 8.82
C ALA A 278 -1.60 4.04 8.63
N ARG A 279 -1.50 4.54 7.38
CA ARG A 279 -0.89 5.84 7.03
C ARG A 279 -1.66 7.07 7.48
N LEU A 280 -2.89 6.94 7.97
CA LEU A 280 -3.52 8.02 8.74
C LEU A 280 -2.67 8.35 9.98
N TYR A 281 -2.07 7.32 10.56
CA TYR A 281 -1.11 7.45 11.63
C TYR A 281 0.30 7.36 11.03
N ARG A 282 1.09 8.43 11.05
CA ARG A 282 2.47 8.36 10.53
C ARG A 282 3.30 7.47 11.48
N PRO A 283 3.60 6.20 11.12
CA PRO A 283 3.97 5.21 12.13
C PRO A 283 5.47 5.08 12.33
N LEU A 284 6.31 5.88 11.67
CA LEU A 284 7.76 5.86 11.83
C LEU A 284 8.32 7.28 11.68
N SER A 285 9.35 7.59 12.46
CA SER A 285 10.17 8.77 12.23
C SER A 285 10.91 8.66 10.90
N ALA A 286 11.25 9.81 10.30
CA ALA A 286 12.09 9.83 9.09
C ALA A 286 13.39 9.03 9.28
N SER A 287 13.96 9.04 10.50
CA SER A 287 15.15 8.25 10.85
C SER A 287 14.96 6.74 10.74
N LEU A 288 13.79 6.20 11.09
CA LEU A 288 13.53 4.77 10.95
C LEU A 288 13.34 4.37 9.49
N TYR A 289 12.74 5.22 8.64
CA TYR A 289 12.68 4.97 7.20
C TYR A 289 14.05 5.04 6.53
N LEU A 290 14.91 5.97 6.95
CA LEU A 290 16.28 6.07 6.44
C LEU A 290 17.10 4.79 6.71
N SER A 291 16.78 4.04 7.75
CA SER A 291 17.43 2.74 8.02
C SER A 291 17.23 1.69 6.92
N PHE A 292 16.19 1.83 6.07
CA PHE A 292 16.04 0.99 4.89
C PHE A 292 17.02 1.34 3.77
N THR A 293 17.48 2.59 3.73
CA THR A 293 18.39 3.14 2.70
C THR A 293 19.83 3.24 3.16
N ASP A 294 20.10 3.04 4.45
CA ASP A 294 21.45 3.05 4.99
C ASP A 294 22.08 1.65 4.94
N SER A 295 23.32 1.60 4.49
CA SER A 295 24.17 0.41 4.52
C SER A 295 24.81 0.21 5.90
N VAL A 296 24.99 1.32 6.63
CA VAL A 296 25.38 1.32 8.02
C VAL A 296 24.11 1.14 8.81
N GLN A 297 24.03 0.09 9.62
CA GLN A 297 23.05 0.05 10.70
C GLN A 297 23.41 1.18 11.67
N SER A 298 23.03 2.41 11.34
CA SER A 298 22.85 3.46 12.34
C SER A 298 22.09 2.84 13.50
N ASP A 299 22.49 3.16 14.73
CA ASP A 299 22.02 2.47 15.93
C ASP A 299 20.47 2.43 15.92
N LEU A 300 19.90 1.31 15.45
CA LEU A 300 18.45 1.16 15.24
C LEU A 300 17.73 1.41 16.56
N PHE A 301 18.41 1.17 17.67
CA PHE A 301 17.99 1.53 19.01
C PHE A 301 17.79 3.04 19.20
N ALA A 302 18.75 3.87 18.77
CA ALA A 302 18.66 5.33 18.79
C ALA A 302 17.52 5.84 17.89
N CYS A 303 17.21 5.16 16.79
CA CYS A 303 16.07 5.50 15.94
C CYS A 303 14.72 5.03 16.51
N ALA A 304 14.68 3.87 17.17
CA ALA A 304 13.49 3.28 17.77
C ALA A 304 13.02 4.02 19.04
N THR A 305 13.95 4.58 19.81
CA THR A 305 13.64 5.23 21.10
C THR A 305 12.70 6.43 20.95
N PRO A 306 12.95 7.41 20.04
CA PRO A 306 12.01 8.49 19.78
C PRO A 306 10.63 7.98 19.40
N TYR A 307 10.56 6.94 18.56
CA TYR A 307 9.29 6.34 18.18
C TYR A 307 8.56 5.72 19.36
N VAL A 308 9.21 5.03 20.30
CA VAL A 308 8.51 4.45 21.46
C VAL A 308 8.05 5.54 22.42
N MET A 309 8.92 6.52 22.70
CA MET A 309 8.72 7.57 23.70
C MET A 309 7.77 8.69 23.26
N GLU A 310 7.57 8.87 21.95
CA GLU A 310 6.64 9.86 21.42
C GLU A 310 5.22 9.61 21.97
N ASN A 311 4.50 10.67 22.33
CA ASN A 311 3.16 10.50 22.90
C ASN A 311 2.12 10.24 21.79
N LEU A 312 1.20 9.32 22.04
CA LEU A 312 0.04 9.04 21.17
C LEU A 312 -1.23 9.51 21.87
N GLU A 313 -1.88 10.55 21.32
CA GLU A 313 -3.18 10.96 21.83
C GLU A 313 -4.24 9.90 21.50
N ARG A 314 -4.81 9.28 22.54
CA ARG A 314 -5.83 8.24 22.39
C ARG A 314 -7.19 8.88 22.08
N ARG A 315 -7.68 8.65 20.85
CA ARG A 315 -9.03 9.06 20.40
C ARG A 315 -9.88 7.85 20.01
N ARG A 316 -11.20 8.01 20.05
CA ARG A 316 -12.14 6.97 19.56
C ARG A 316 -11.87 6.59 18.12
N SER A 317 -11.62 7.57 17.25
CA SER A 317 -11.33 7.35 15.84
C SER A 317 -10.01 6.61 15.60
N LEU A 318 -9.00 6.82 16.45
CA LEU A 318 -7.75 6.06 16.41
C LEU A 318 -7.99 4.58 16.75
N SER A 319 -8.85 4.30 17.73
CA SER A 319 -9.22 2.91 18.08
C SER A 319 -9.92 2.18 16.92
N GLU A 320 -10.72 2.89 16.11
CA GLU A 320 -11.37 2.33 14.92
C GLU A 320 -10.33 1.99 13.83
N VAL A 321 -9.34 2.86 13.60
CA VAL A 321 -8.23 2.59 12.67
C VAL A 321 -7.37 1.43 13.15
N THR A 322 -7.05 1.39 14.46
CA THR A 322 -6.28 0.29 15.05
C THR A 322 -7.03 -1.03 14.95
N ALA A 323 -8.36 -1.04 15.12
CA ALA A 323 -9.16 -2.25 14.92
C ALA A 323 -9.06 -2.77 13.47
N GLU A 324 -9.12 -1.87 12.48
CA GLU A 324 -8.94 -2.24 11.07
C GLU A 324 -7.56 -2.83 10.79
N CYS A 325 -6.52 -2.19 11.32
CA CYS A 325 -5.15 -2.68 11.17
C CYS A 325 -4.94 -4.01 11.91
N LEU A 326 -5.57 -4.19 13.07
CA LEU A 326 -5.52 -5.45 13.82
C LEU A 326 -6.15 -6.61 13.04
N ASP A 327 -7.24 -6.37 12.31
CA ASP A 327 -7.85 -7.40 11.47
C ASP A 327 -6.90 -7.85 10.35
N SER A 328 -6.09 -6.95 9.78
CA SER A 328 -5.02 -7.33 8.86
C SER A 328 -3.93 -8.18 9.51
N LEU A 329 -3.71 -8.01 10.82
CA LEU A 329 -2.72 -8.79 11.56
C LEU A 329 -3.19 -10.22 11.89
N LYS A 330 -4.49 -10.53 11.77
CA LYS A 330 -5.05 -11.88 11.94
C LYS A 330 -4.88 -12.77 10.71
N LEU A 331 -4.54 -12.18 9.56
CA LEU A 331 -4.39 -12.94 8.32
C LEU A 331 -3.39 -14.12 8.43
N PRO A 332 -2.23 -14.02 9.11
CA PRO A 332 -1.33 -15.14 9.28
C PRO A 332 -1.87 -16.27 10.18
N SER A 333 -2.68 -15.94 11.20
CA SER A 333 -3.27 -16.95 12.11
C SER A 333 -4.40 -17.72 11.42
N ASP A 334 -5.21 -17.04 10.60
CA ASP A 334 -6.32 -17.65 9.85
C ASP A 334 -5.85 -18.54 8.69
N VAL A 335 -4.65 -18.29 8.16
CA VAL A 335 -4.04 -19.07 7.06
C VAL A 335 -3.24 -20.29 7.57
N GLY A 336 -3.13 -20.46 8.89
CA GLY A 336 -2.47 -21.60 9.54
C GLY A 336 -0.98 -21.36 9.82
N HIS A 337 -0.66 -21.23 11.12
CA HIS A 337 0.65 -20.92 11.71
C HIS A 337 1.78 -21.90 11.34
N LEU A 338 1.49 -23.12 10.88
CA LEU A 338 2.48 -24.19 10.67
C LEU A 338 2.88 -24.45 9.21
N LEU A 339 2.23 -23.82 8.22
CA LEU A 339 2.41 -24.18 6.80
C LEU A 339 2.63 -23.00 5.84
N VAL A 340 2.88 -21.78 6.36
CA VAL A 340 3.32 -20.66 5.52
C VAL A 340 4.81 -20.79 5.20
N GLY A 341 5.19 -21.87 4.51
CA GLY A 341 6.46 -21.92 3.82
C GLY A 341 6.48 -20.88 2.69
N LYS A 342 7.66 -20.55 2.16
CA LYS A 342 7.88 -19.58 1.05
C LYS A 342 6.90 -19.70 -0.14
N LYS A 343 6.22 -20.85 -0.31
CA LYS A 343 5.23 -21.12 -1.36
C LYS A 343 3.90 -20.37 -1.21
N THR A 344 3.44 -20.03 -0.01
CA THR A 344 2.19 -19.26 0.20
C THR A 344 2.43 -17.76 0.11
N SER A 345 3.59 -17.28 0.57
CA SER A 345 3.98 -15.86 0.43
C SER A 345 4.33 -15.45 -1.00
N PHE A 346 4.56 -16.40 -1.92
CA PHE A 346 4.56 -16.11 -3.37
C PHE A 346 3.15 -15.85 -3.90
N LYS A 347 2.12 -16.44 -3.28
CA LYS A 347 0.72 -16.25 -3.68
C LYS A 347 0.16 -14.93 -3.18
N LEU A 348 0.69 -14.41 -2.07
CA LEU A 348 0.36 -13.10 -1.54
C LEU A 348 1.28 -12.04 -2.18
N GLY A 349 0.71 -10.90 -2.60
CA GLY A 349 1.50 -9.78 -3.11
C GLY A 349 2.40 -9.17 -2.03
N VAL A 350 3.47 -8.46 -2.42
CA VAL A 350 4.36 -7.75 -1.48
C VAL A 350 3.62 -6.72 -0.64
N GLU A 351 2.52 -6.20 -1.17
CA GLU A 351 1.58 -5.29 -0.53
C GLU A 351 1.04 -5.84 0.79
N HIS A 352 0.90 -7.15 0.95
CA HIS A 352 0.46 -7.76 2.21
C HIS A 352 1.56 -7.72 3.27
N ALA A 353 2.82 -7.94 2.86
CA ALA A 353 3.95 -7.81 3.78
C ALA A 353 4.08 -6.36 4.27
N ILE A 354 3.92 -5.41 3.35
CA ILE A 354 3.92 -3.97 3.64
C ILE A 354 2.73 -3.60 4.54
N ALA A 355 1.52 -4.05 4.22
CA ALA A 355 0.32 -3.81 5.03
C ALA A 355 0.45 -4.36 6.45
N GLY A 356 0.98 -5.57 6.59
CA GLY A 356 1.27 -6.19 7.88
C GLY A 356 2.31 -5.41 8.67
N PHE A 357 3.39 -4.96 8.03
CA PHE A 357 4.41 -4.11 8.67
C PHE A 357 3.81 -2.78 9.15
N GLU A 358 3.11 -2.04 8.29
CA GLU A 358 2.46 -0.76 8.61
C GLU A 358 1.44 -0.92 9.74
N SER A 359 0.64 -1.99 9.68
CA SER A 359 -0.36 -2.32 10.70
C SER A 359 0.30 -2.67 12.04
N ALA A 360 1.38 -3.45 12.02
CA ALA A 360 2.11 -3.82 13.23
C ALA A 360 2.69 -2.58 13.92
N LEU A 361 3.20 -1.61 13.17
CA LEU A 361 3.68 -0.35 13.74
C LEU A 361 2.56 0.39 14.49
N LEU A 362 1.41 0.65 13.84
CA LEU A 362 0.29 1.31 14.51
C LEU A 362 -0.20 0.53 15.74
N VAL A 363 -0.43 -0.78 15.58
CA VAL A 363 -0.98 -1.62 16.65
C VAL A 363 -0.02 -1.72 17.83
N THR A 364 1.28 -1.90 17.61
CA THR A 364 2.28 -1.97 18.69
C THR A 364 2.35 -0.66 19.46
N LYS A 365 2.37 0.48 18.76
CA LYS A 365 2.36 1.81 19.38
C LYS A 365 1.09 2.06 20.20
N TRP A 366 -0.08 1.80 19.62
CA TRP A 366 -1.35 1.96 20.32
C TRP A 366 -1.41 1.07 21.55
N THR A 367 -1.01 -0.20 21.40
CA THR A 367 -0.93 -1.17 22.50
C THR A 367 -0.02 -0.66 23.61
N HIS A 368 1.17 -0.15 23.28
CA HIS A 368 2.11 0.38 24.26
C HIS A 368 1.49 1.51 25.09
N HIS A 369 0.74 2.43 24.47
CA HIS A 369 0.11 3.54 25.18
C HIS A 369 -1.01 3.08 26.11
N VAL A 370 -1.85 2.15 25.64
CA VAL A 370 -2.86 1.50 26.50
C VAL A 370 -2.19 0.81 27.68
N GLU A 371 -1.08 0.11 27.45
CA GLU A 371 -0.31 -0.54 28.52
C GLU A 371 0.25 0.46 29.55
N MET A 372 0.79 1.58 29.10
CA MET A 372 1.31 2.61 30.01
C MET A 372 0.21 3.27 30.83
N ASP A 373 -0.96 3.48 30.24
CA ASP A 373 -2.11 4.03 30.95
C ASP A 373 -2.68 3.07 32.00
N LEU A 374 -2.72 1.76 31.70
CA LEU A 374 -3.06 0.75 32.70
C LEU A 374 -2.07 0.76 33.87
N VAL A 375 -0.77 0.91 33.61
CA VAL A 375 0.27 0.99 34.66
C VAL A 375 0.10 2.24 35.54
N ARG A 376 -0.32 3.37 34.94
CA ARG A 376 -0.56 4.64 35.63
C ARG A 376 -1.94 4.73 36.31
N ASN A 377 -2.76 3.67 36.24
CA ASN A 377 -4.15 3.66 36.67
C ASN A 377 -5.01 4.74 35.98
N THR A 378 -4.66 5.14 34.76
CA THR A 378 -5.46 6.04 33.94
C THR A 378 -6.68 5.28 33.40
N PRO A 379 -7.91 5.81 33.52
CA PRO A 379 -9.10 5.15 32.98
C PRO A 379 -8.99 4.90 31.47
N ILE A 380 -9.40 3.70 31.03
CA ILE A 380 -9.42 3.31 29.62
C ILE A 380 -10.87 3.09 29.18
N HIS A 381 -11.20 3.53 27.96
CA HIS A 381 -12.56 3.40 27.47
C HIS A 381 -12.92 1.91 27.24
N PRO A 382 -14.16 1.45 27.51
CA PRO A 382 -14.53 0.04 27.37
C PRO A 382 -14.26 -0.57 25.99
N LYS A 383 -14.43 0.22 24.92
CA LYS A 383 -14.09 -0.20 23.54
C LYS A 383 -12.58 -0.43 23.36
N GLU A 384 -11.73 0.40 23.96
CA GLU A 384 -10.27 0.23 23.91
C GLU A 384 -9.86 -0.99 24.73
N GLN A 385 -10.49 -1.23 25.88
CA GLN A 385 -10.25 -2.43 26.67
C GLN A 385 -10.60 -3.70 25.87
N LYS A 386 -11.73 -3.70 25.16
CA LYS A 386 -12.11 -4.80 24.26
C LYS A 386 -11.06 -4.99 23.16
N LEU A 387 -10.67 -3.92 22.48
CA LEU A 387 -9.65 -3.98 21.42
C LEU A 387 -8.29 -4.49 21.95
N PHE A 388 -7.90 -4.08 23.16
CA PHE A 388 -6.67 -4.53 23.80
C PHE A 388 -6.72 -6.03 24.15
N ASN A 389 -7.88 -6.54 24.56
CA ASN A 389 -8.08 -7.97 24.76
C ASN A 389 -7.98 -8.73 23.42
N ASN A 390 -8.56 -8.20 22.33
CA ASN A 390 -8.39 -8.80 21.00
C ASN A 390 -6.92 -8.88 20.57
N VAL A 391 -6.08 -7.90 20.94
CA VAL A 391 -4.62 -7.95 20.69
C VAL A 391 -3.97 -9.11 21.45
N LYS A 392 -4.38 -9.35 22.70
CA LYS A 392 -3.88 -10.48 23.49
C LYS A 392 -4.34 -11.83 22.91
N GLU A 393 -5.59 -11.91 22.48
CA GLU A 393 -6.14 -13.09 21.80
C GLU A 393 -5.33 -13.40 20.53
N LEU A 394 -5.05 -12.39 19.70
CA LEU A 394 -4.18 -12.56 18.53
C LEU A 394 -2.80 -13.15 18.88
N LEU A 395 -2.21 -12.73 20.00
CA LEU A 395 -0.91 -13.26 20.45
C LEU A 395 -1.00 -14.70 20.93
N ILE A 396 -2.08 -15.06 21.64
CA ILE A 396 -2.34 -16.44 22.06
C ILE A 396 -2.54 -17.33 20.82
N ASP A 397 -3.30 -16.86 19.83
CA ASP A 397 -3.51 -17.56 18.56
C ASP A 397 -2.22 -17.73 17.75
N ALA A 398 -1.25 -16.84 17.96
CA ALA A 398 0.10 -16.92 17.40
C ALA A 398 1.10 -17.70 18.28
N GLU A 399 0.62 -18.43 19.29
CA GLU A 399 1.42 -19.22 20.24
C GLU A 399 2.45 -18.40 21.03
N TYR A 400 2.22 -17.09 21.17
CA TYR A 400 3.09 -16.21 21.94
C TYR A 400 2.74 -16.28 23.44
N ASP A 401 3.73 -16.63 24.27
CA ASP A 401 3.55 -16.72 25.72
C ASP A 401 3.44 -15.34 26.37
N LEU A 402 2.21 -14.97 26.73
CA LEU A 402 1.91 -13.73 27.44
C LEU A 402 2.34 -13.75 28.91
N THR A 403 2.59 -14.90 29.52
CA THR A 403 2.93 -15.03 30.94
C THR A 403 4.35 -14.55 31.23
N GLU A 404 5.28 -14.83 30.31
CA GLU A 404 6.67 -14.37 30.38
C GLU A 404 6.85 -12.97 29.77
N SER A 405 5.84 -12.47 29.04
CA SER A 405 5.95 -11.20 28.32
C SER A 405 5.86 -9.99 29.24
N ILE A 406 6.88 -9.15 29.19
CA ILE A 406 6.90 -7.89 29.92
C ILE A 406 6.03 -6.85 29.21
N SER A 407 5.85 -6.91 27.88
CA SER A 407 5.02 -5.98 27.10
C SER A 407 4.26 -6.70 25.99
N VAL A 408 2.94 -6.50 25.94
CA VAL A 408 2.07 -6.96 24.85
C VAL A 408 2.48 -6.30 23.54
N ALA A 409 2.81 -5.01 23.55
CA ALA A 409 3.33 -4.32 22.36
C ALA A 409 4.59 -4.99 21.80
N ALA A 410 5.53 -5.39 22.67
CA ALA A 410 6.71 -6.13 22.26
C ALA A 410 6.37 -7.51 21.68
N GLY A 411 5.36 -8.20 22.24
CA GLY A 411 4.88 -9.47 21.70
C GLY A 411 4.33 -9.37 20.28
N VAL A 412 3.52 -8.33 19.99
CA VAL A 412 3.01 -8.07 18.63
C VAL A 412 4.17 -7.82 17.66
N ALA A 413 5.13 -6.98 18.06
CA ALA A 413 6.28 -6.64 17.25
C ALA A 413 7.16 -7.88 16.94
N ARG A 414 7.41 -8.75 17.92
CA ARG A 414 8.19 -10.00 17.71
C ARG A 414 7.49 -10.99 16.81
N THR A 415 6.19 -11.20 17.03
CA THR A 415 5.39 -12.12 16.23
C THR A 415 5.46 -11.74 14.75
N TRP A 416 5.28 -10.45 14.46
CA TRP A 416 5.36 -9.93 13.10
C TRP A 416 6.79 -9.84 12.55
N SER A 417 7.80 -9.61 13.42
CA SER A 417 9.21 -9.70 13.03
C SER A 417 9.55 -11.10 12.51
N TRP A 418 9.18 -12.13 13.28
CA TRP A 418 9.39 -13.52 12.92
C TRP A 418 8.69 -13.87 11.60
N TYR A 419 7.42 -13.47 11.46
CA TYR A 419 6.63 -13.72 10.26
C TYR A 419 7.26 -13.07 9.00
N LEU A 420 7.66 -11.80 9.09
CA LEU A 420 8.27 -11.07 7.97
C LEU A 420 9.63 -11.65 7.56
N LYS A 421 10.41 -12.17 8.52
CA LYS A 421 11.70 -12.82 8.26
C LYS A 421 11.58 -14.23 7.69
N GLY A 422 10.55 -14.98 8.08
CA GLY A 422 10.41 -16.40 7.74
C GLY A 422 9.57 -16.69 6.50
N ALA A 423 8.52 -15.91 6.26
CA ALA A 423 7.50 -16.26 5.27
C ALA A 423 7.85 -15.78 3.84
N TRP A 424 8.52 -14.64 3.70
CA TRP A 424 8.62 -13.92 2.42
C TRP A 424 9.96 -14.10 1.70
N PHE A 425 9.98 -13.85 0.38
CA PHE A 425 11.17 -13.95 -0.46
C PHE A 425 11.78 -12.60 -0.85
N TRP A 426 11.10 -11.50 -0.55
CA TRP A 426 11.58 -10.15 -0.85
C TRP A 426 12.62 -9.71 0.18
N GLY A 427 13.81 -9.27 -0.25
CA GLY A 427 14.88 -8.89 0.68
C GLY A 427 14.57 -7.69 1.56
N ILE A 428 13.55 -6.88 1.23
CA ILE A 428 13.05 -5.82 2.11
C ILE A 428 12.31 -6.35 3.35
N THR A 429 11.71 -7.55 3.29
CA THR A 429 10.88 -8.08 4.37
C THR A 429 11.67 -8.49 5.63
N PRO A 430 12.87 -9.10 5.54
CA PRO A 430 13.75 -9.24 6.70
C PRO A 430 14.11 -7.90 7.36
N ARG A 431 14.36 -6.84 6.58
CA ARG A 431 14.68 -5.50 7.13
C ARG A 431 13.51 -4.91 7.93
N MET A 432 12.29 -5.05 7.42
CA MET A 432 11.08 -4.69 8.18
C MET A 432 10.98 -5.45 9.49
N GLY A 433 11.28 -6.75 9.44
CA GLY A 433 11.33 -7.59 10.64
C GLY A 433 12.40 -7.13 11.63
N ASP A 434 13.59 -6.73 11.17
CA ASP A 434 14.65 -6.21 12.05
C ASP A 434 14.23 -4.95 12.78
N ILE A 435 13.50 -4.05 12.11
CA ILE A 435 12.92 -2.86 12.75
C ILE A 435 11.92 -3.26 13.83
N LEU A 436 10.98 -4.18 13.54
CA LEU A 436 10.01 -4.64 14.54
C LEU A 436 10.68 -5.33 15.74
N GLU A 437 11.73 -6.12 15.49
CA GLU A 437 12.51 -6.75 16.56
C GLU A 437 13.19 -5.70 17.44
N GLN A 438 13.72 -4.65 16.83
CA GLN A 438 14.32 -3.56 17.58
C GLN A 438 13.28 -2.78 18.40
N LEU A 439 12.11 -2.52 17.83
CA LEU A 439 10.99 -1.90 18.53
C LEU A 439 10.55 -2.73 19.73
N ALA A 440 10.47 -4.06 19.60
CA ALA A 440 10.13 -4.95 20.70
C ALA A 440 11.10 -4.79 21.89
N LYS A 441 12.41 -4.78 21.62
CA LYS A 441 13.44 -4.56 22.65
C LYS A 441 13.27 -3.20 23.33
N THR A 442 13.01 -2.14 22.55
CA THR A 442 12.84 -0.79 23.09
C THR A 442 11.56 -0.67 23.93
N PHE A 443 10.43 -1.26 23.51
CA PHE A 443 9.18 -1.28 24.29
C PHE A 443 9.38 -1.94 25.67
N GLU A 444 10.10 -3.06 25.74
CA GLU A 444 10.39 -3.72 27.00
C GLU A 444 11.30 -2.91 27.91
N GLN A 445 12.32 -2.26 27.34
CA GLN A 445 13.21 -1.40 28.12
C GLN A 445 12.46 -0.23 28.74
N VAL A 446 11.68 0.50 27.95
CA VAL A 446 10.85 1.61 28.45
C VAL A 446 9.90 1.13 29.55
N ARG A 447 9.29 -0.05 29.37
CA ARG A 447 8.40 -0.62 30.38
C ARG A 447 9.13 -1.06 31.66
N LYS A 448 10.32 -1.65 31.55
CA LYS A 448 11.16 -2.01 32.72
C LYS A 448 11.53 -0.76 33.51
N THR A 449 11.92 0.32 32.82
CA THR A 449 12.26 1.60 33.45
C THR A 449 11.05 2.21 34.17
N ASN A 450 9.89 2.29 33.51
CA ASN A 450 8.67 2.82 34.14
C ASN A 450 8.22 1.98 35.35
N ARG A 451 8.29 0.65 35.28
CA ARG A 451 7.97 -0.22 36.43
C ARG A 451 8.90 0.04 37.61
N ARG A 452 10.22 0.12 37.37
CA ARG A 452 11.20 0.43 38.42
C ARG A 452 10.91 1.79 39.06
N GLN A 453 10.61 2.80 38.25
CA GLN A 453 10.29 4.14 38.76
C GLN A 453 9.01 4.15 39.59
N SER A 454 7.95 3.47 39.15
CA SER A 454 6.72 3.34 39.94
C SER A 454 6.92 2.61 41.27
N MET A 455 7.82 1.62 41.33
CA MET A 455 8.17 0.93 42.58
C MET A 455 8.94 1.85 43.53
N ILE A 456 9.90 2.63 43.01
CA ILE A 456 10.65 3.60 43.81
C ILE A 456 9.71 4.69 44.35
N GLU A 457 8.80 5.21 43.54
CA GLU A 457 7.80 6.19 43.97
C GLU A 457 6.85 5.62 45.03
N ALA A 458 6.49 4.33 44.94
CA ALA A 458 5.67 3.66 45.95
C ALA A 458 6.43 3.36 47.26
N GLU A 459 7.74 3.08 47.18
CA GLU A 459 8.58 2.74 48.34
C GLU A 459 9.11 3.98 49.09
N PHE A 460 9.35 5.10 48.39
CA PHE A 460 10.03 6.29 48.94
C PHE A 460 9.19 7.58 48.87
N GLY A 461 7.95 7.52 48.37
CA GLY A 461 7.07 8.68 48.17
C GLY A 461 6.14 9.04 49.34
N GLN A 462 6.52 8.75 50.59
CA GLN A 462 5.83 9.26 51.79
C GLN A 462 6.54 10.45 52.42
#